data_AF-A0A067BYA9-F1
#
_entry.id   AF-A0A067BYA9-F1
#
_cell.length_a   1.000
_cell.length_b   1.000
_cell.length_c   1.000
_cell.angle_alpha   90.00
_cell.angle_beta   90.00
_cell.angle_gamma   90.00
#
_symmetry.space_group_name_H-M   'P 1'
#
loop_
_entity.id
_entity.type
_entity.pdbx_description
1 polymer ?
#
loop_
_entity_poly.entity_id
_entity_poly.type
_entity_poly.pdbx_seq_one_letter_code
_entity_poly.pdbx_strand_id
1 'polypeptide(L)'
;MVQHLLQEQLHELRQAATEDQLVEALGLVSVLLVRPDERGTFGQLDGLTTLVNHLQQLCAEQAAMAAPWTYSKAFGFHIGQKRLHTSVRYLLLTITHMALDADLAAELCDLHLPQELYDEFVASECISETSVSSVVLDDGHSSLVALPQSCRLLALEALRNLCYTEALQAPHLTNGALDDLWRQLLEATSPATEVALIADVFCNLSAHVPRALHAEKDRLTALLARLVNEKNEQVLIALSDLAVNLARDNHFSVIFLCALEEGSAPGRPILYLRDWAEATTDLGLRSSLGALTHNLAWSDVSTKIALQKLGASAFLEVFV
;
A
#
# COMPACT_ATOMS: atom_id res chain seq x y z
N MET A 1 19.71 28.43 -9.29
CA MET A 1 20.81 27.71 -8.62
C MET A 1 20.40 26.32 -8.10
N VAL A 2 19.11 25.95 -8.05
CA VAL A 2 18.66 24.62 -7.58
C VAL A 2 18.56 23.59 -8.73
N GLN A 3 18.15 24.01 -9.95
CA GLN A 3 18.00 23.12 -11.12
C GLN A 3 19.28 22.36 -11.52
N HIS A 4 20.47 22.89 -11.22
CA HIS A 4 21.73 22.20 -11.54
C HIS A 4 21.99 21.01 -10.62
N LEU A 5 21.51 21.06 -9.38
CA LEU A 5 21.83 20.06 -8.38
C LEU A 5 21.20 18.70 -8.70
N LEU A 6 19.92 18.66 -9.09
CA LEU A 6 19.26 17.39 -9.44
C LEU A 6 19.90 16.72 -10.68
N GLN A 7 20.22 17.53 -11.69
CA GLN A 7 20.89 17.05 -12.90
C GLN A 7 22.30 16.51 -12.60
N GLU A 8 23.06 17.21 -11.75
CA GLU A 8 24.37 16.76 -11.26
C GLU A 8 24.24 15.44 -10.51
N GLN A 9 23.29 15.32 -9.57
CA GLN A 9 23.09 14.11 -8.79
C GLN A 9 22.63 12.92 -9.63
N LEU A 10 21.79 13.14 -10.65
CA LEU A 10 21.40 12.09 -11.59
C LEU A 10 22.58 11.67 -12.49
N HIS A 11 23.45 12.61 -12.86
CA HIS A 11 24.68 12.29 -13.58
C HIS A 11 25.64 11.47 -12.70
N GLU A 12 25.84 11.87 -11.45
CA GLU A 12 26.65 11.15 -10.46
C GLU A 12 26.09 9.74 -10.21
N LEU A 13 24.77 9.59 -10.11
CA LEU A 13 24.12 8.29 -10.00
C LEU A 13 24.45 7.36 -11.18
N ARG A 14 24.42 7.89 -12.41
CA ARG A 14 24.71 7.13 -13.64
C ARG A 14 26.19 6.80 -13.83
N GLN A 15 27.07 7.61 -13.25
CA GLN A 15 28.52 7.48 -13.38
C GLN A 15 29.19 6.95 -12.10
N ALA A 16 28.38 6.52 -11.12
CA ALA A 16 28.90 6.04 -9.84
C ALA A 16 29.88 4.89 -10.06
N ALA A 17 31.12 5.09 -9.59
CA ALA A 17 32.19 4.08 -9.69
C ALA A 17 32.45 3.38 -8.36
N THR A 18 31.85 3.87 -7.27
CA THR A 18 32.01 3.34 -5.91
C THR A 18 30.67 3.28 -5.18
N GLU A 19 30.60 2.42 -4.15
CA GLU A 19 29.41 2.30 -3.31
C GLU A 19 29.07 3.59 -2.55
N ASP A 20 30.08 4.39 -2.16
CA ASP A 20 29.88 5.65 -1.46
C ASP A 20 29.25 6.71 -2.38
N GLN A 21 29.76 6.85 -3.61
CA GLN A 21 29.20 7.76 -4.60
C GLN A 21 27.75 7.41 -4.94
N LEU A 22 27.46 6.12 -5.12
CA LEU A 22 26.11 5.65 -5.40
C LEU A 22 25.15 5.99 -4.27
N VAL A 23 25.53 5.67 -3.02
CA VAL A 23 24.66 5.89 -1.86
C VAL A 23 24.45 7.37 -1.59
N GLU A 24 25.47 8.20 -1.77
CA GLU A 24 25.37 9.65 -1.64
C GLU A 24 24.43 10.24 -2.70
N ALA A 25 24.63 9.89 -3.97
CA ALA A 25 23.79 10.37 -5.07
C ALA A 25 22.33 9.94 -4.90
N LEU A 26 22.06 8.66 -4.59
CA LEU A 26 20.72 8.16 -4.32
C LEU A 26 20.07 8.86 -3.11
N GLY A 27 20.85 9.08 -2.04
CA GLY A 27 20.39 9.79 -0.85
C GLY A 27 19.97 11.21 -1.18
N LEU A 28 20.79 11.95 -1.93
CA LEU A 28 20.50 13.33 -2.33
C LEU A 28 19.32 13.41 -3.29
N VAL A 29 19.24 12.53 -4.30
CA VAL A 29 18.08 12.43 -5.20
C VAL A 29 16.79 12.20 -4.39
N SER A 30 16.82 11.27 -3.43
CA SER A 30 15.64 10.96 -2.62
C SER A 30 15.13 12.17 -1.81
N VAL A 31 16.04 13.03 -1.32
CA VAL A 31 15.71 14.26 -0.58
C VAL A 31 15.19 15.35 -1.52
N LEU A 32 15.79 15.51 -2.70
CA LEU A 32 15.37 16.53 -3.67
C LEU A 32 13.94 16.28 -4.16
N LEU A 33 13.59 15.02 -4.41
CA LEU A 33 12.27 14.63 -4.94
C LEU A 33 11.12 14.75 -3.94
N VAL A 34 11.40 15.13 -2.68
CA VAL A 34 10.37 15.60 -1.76
C VAL A 34 9.64 16.83 -2.34
N ARG A 35 10.35 17.68 -3.10
CA ARG A 35 9.78 18.90 -3.69
C ARG A 35 9.07 18.61 -5.02
N PRO A 36 7.82 19.08 -5.23
CA PRO A 36 7.09 18.85 -6.48
C PRO A 36 7.83 19.32 -7.75
N ASP A 37 8.42 20.53 -7.74
CA ASP A 37 9.11 21.09 -8.91
C ASP A 37 10.30 20.23 -9.40
N GLU A 38 10.96 19.53 -8.47
CA GLU A 38 12.09 18.65 -8.77
C GLU A 38 11.60 17.35 -9.44
N ARG A 39 10.38 16.89 -9.14
CA ARG A 39 9.81 15.67 -9.74
C ARG A 39 9.59 15.82 -11.24
N GLY A 40 8.97 16.93 -11.66
CA GLY A 40 8.77 17.22 -13.09
C GLY A 40 10.10 17.35 -13.84
N THR A 41 11.09 17.99 -13.23
CA THR A 41 12.45 18.08 -13.79
C THR A 41 13.11 16.71 -13.89
N PHE A 42 12.91 15.85 -12.88
CA PHE A 42 13.45 14.49 -12.85
C PHE A 42 12.92 13.61 -13.98
N GLY A 43 11.60 13.69 -14.24
CA GLY A 43 10.97 12.99 -15.37
C GLY A 43 11.58 13.39 -16.71
N GLN A 44 11.76 14.71 -16.94
CA GLN A 44 12.37 15.23 -18.18
C GLN A 44 13.82 14.82 -18.39
N LEU A 45 14.53 14.42 -17.34
CA LEU A 45 15.93 14.02 -17.39
C LEU A 45 16.12 12.50 -17.51
N ASP A 46 15.08 11.74 -17.90
CA ASP A 46 15.06 10.27 -17.94
C ASP A 46 15.35 9.63 -16.56
N GLY A 47 15.08 10.35 -15.47
CA GLY A 47 15.35 9.88 -14.11
C GLY A 47 14.52 8.65 -13.77
N LEU A 48 13.26 8.64 -14.18
CA LEU A 48 12.30 7.55 -13.95
C LEU A 48 12.80 6.24 -14.56
N THR A 49 13.09 6.23 -15.87
CA THR A 49 13.61 5.05 -16.58
C THR A 49 14.95 4.58 -16.00
N THR A 50 15.83 5.52 -15.59
CA THR A 50 17.11 5.16 -14.97
C THR A 50 16.89 4.37 -13.67
N LEU A 51 15.99 4.85 -12.80
CA LEU A 51 15.74 4.20 -11.52
C LEU A 51 15.04 2.86 -11.66
N VAL A 52 14.02 2.77 -12.53
CA VAL A 52 13.29 1.52 -12.76
C VAL A 52 14.22 0.46 -13.35
N ASN A 53 15.03 0.81 -14.36
CA ASN A 53 16.02 -0.12 -14.92
C ASN A 53 17.03 -0.61 -13.87
N HIS A 54 17.51 0.30 -13.00
CA HIS A 54 18.38 -0.11 -11.91
C HIS A 54 17.67 -1.08 -10.97
N LEU A 55 16.45 -0.77 -10.51
CA LEU A 55 15.70 -1.65 -9.62
C LEU A 55 15.42 -3.03 -10.24
N GLN A 56 14.96 -3.08 -11.49
CA GLN A 56 14.70 -4.33 -12.20
C GLN A 56 15.96 -5.18 -12.34
N GLN A 57 17.08 -4.56 -12.71
CA GLN A 57 18.36 -5.25 -12.83
C GLN A 57 18.85 -5.77 -11.46
N LEU A 58 18.63 -5.00 -10.40
CA LEU A 58 18.90 -5.40 -9.02
C LEU A 58 18.07 -6.60 -8.59
N CYS A 59 16.76 -6.58 -8.83
CA CYS A 59 15.85 -7.69 -8.53
C CYS A 59 16.22 -8.96 -9.32
N ALA A 60 16.50 -8.82 -10.63
CA ALA A 60 16.95 -9.94 -11.47
C ALA A 60 18.28 -10.55 -10.99
N GLU A 61 19.21 -9.71 -10.52
CA GLU A 61 20.46 -10.16 -9.92
C GLU A 61 20.23 -10.91 -8.62
N GLN A 62 19.41 -10.36 -7.73
CA GLN A 62 19.05 -11.00 -6.47
C GLN A 62 18.41 -12.37 -6.70
N ALA A 63 17.46 -12.48 -7.63
CA ALA A 63 16.82 -13.75 -7.98
C ALA A 63 17.81 -14.79 -8.55
N ALA A 64 18.86 -14.34 -9.25
CA ALA A 64 19.86 -15.23 -9.85
C ALA A 64 20.97 -15.67 -8.87
N MET A 65 21.18 -14.97 -7.75
CA MET A 65 22.28 -15.23 -6.84
C MET A 65 21.87 -16.13 -5.65
N ALA A 66 22.53 -17.28 -5.51
CA ALA A 66 22.39 -18.20 -4.37
C ALA A 66 23.41 -17.94 -3.23
N ALA A 67 24.07 -16.79 -3.25
CA ALA A 67 25.23 -16.44 -2.43
C ALA A 67 25.15 -14.95 -2.03
N PRO A 68 25.94 -14.47 -1.04
CA PRO A 68 25.92 -13.07 -0.64
C PRO A 68 26.19 -12.16 -1.85
N TRP A 69 25.24 -11.25 -2.08
CA TRP A 69 25.28 -10.31 -3.19
C TRP A 69 26.43 -9.32 -2.98
N THR A 70 27.50 -9.50 -3.76
CA THR A 70 28.77 -8.79 -3.59
C THR A 70 29.20 -8.04 -4.85
N TYR A 71 28.53 -8.26 -5.98
CA TYR A 71 28.74 -7.55 -7.24
C TYR A 71 27.38 -7.23 -7.87
N SER A 72 27.19 -6.02 -8.36
CA SER A 72 25.98 -5.67 -9.09
C SER A 72 26.32 -5.23 -10.51
N LYS A 73 25.66 -5.82 -11.52
CA LYS A 73 25.77 -5.32 -12.91
C LYS A 73 24.94 -4.05 -13.08
N ALA A 74 23.85 -3.89 -12.33
CA ALA A 74 23.07 -2.64 -12.30
C ALA A 74 23.98 -1.44 -12.00
N PHE A 75 24.90 -1.60 -11.05
CA PHE A 75 25.82 -0.54 -10.64
C PHE A 75 27.23 -0.65 -11.25
N GLY A 76 27.59 -1.80 -11.82
CA GLY A 76 28.87 -2.03 -12.47
C GLY A 76 30.06 -2.28 -11.54
N PHE A 77 29.86 -2.38 -10.22
CA PHE A 77 30.93 -2.56 -9.24
C PHE A 77 30.55 -3.49 -8.07
N HIS A 78 31.55 -3.82 -7.24
CA HIS A 78 31.37 -4.58 -6.01
C HIS A 78 30.76 -3.72 -4.91
N ILE A 79 29.61 -4.13 -4.39
CA ILE A 79 28.89 -3.41 -3.34
C ILE A 79 28.74 -4.29 -2.10
N GLY A 80 29.05 -3.74 -0.93
CA GLY A 80 28.82 -4.43 0.33
C GLY A 80 27.32 -4.55 0.61
N GLN A 81 26.89 -5.69 1.19
CA GLN A 81 25.48 -5.97 1.49
C GLN A 81 24.77 -4.82 2.25
N LYS A 82 25.43 -4.22 3.24
CA LYS A 82 24.86 -3.08 4.00
C LYS A 82 24.61 -1.86 3.11
N ARG A 83 25.55 -1.56 2.21
CA ARG A 83 25.45 -0.43 1.28
C ARG A 83 24.39 -0.69 0.22
N LEU A 84 24.32 -1.91 -0.30
CA LEU A 84 23.26 -2.37 -1.19
C LEU A 84 21.87 -2.20 -0.57
N HIS A 85 21.66 -2.67 0.67
CA HIS A 85 20.39 -2.46 1.37
C HIS A 85 20.05 -0.96 1.53
N THR A 86 21.07 -0.14 1.75
CA THR A 86 20.91 1.33 1.84
C THR A 86 20.50 1.91 0.49
N SER A 87 21.15 1.50 -0.61
CA SER A 87 20.79 1.90 -1.97
C SER A 87 19.36 1.51 -2.32
N VAL A 88 18.95 0.27 -2.04
CA VAL A 88 17.56 -0.19 -2.27
C VAL A 88 16.56 0.65 -1.49
N ARG A 89 16.84 0.99 -0.22
CA ARG A 89 15.98 1.88 0.57
C ARG A 89 15.83 3.26 -0.07
N TYR A 90 16.91 3.85 -0.58
CA TYR A 90 16.84 5.15 -1.25
C TYR A 90 16.14 5.08 -2.60
N LEU A 91 16.29 3.96 -3.34
CA LEU A 91 15.51 3.71 -4.56
C LEU A 91 14.01 3.68 -4.26
N LEU A 92 13.60 2.88 -3.27
CA LEU A 92 12.19 2.78 -2.86
C LEU A 92 11.64 4.11 -2.35
N LEU A 93 12.39 4.84 -1.51
CA LEU A 93 12.00 6.17 -1.05
C LEU A 93 11.81 7.15 -2.21
N THR A 94 12.70 7.09 -3.20
CA THR A 94 12.61 7.90 -4.40
C THR A 94 11.35 7.58 -5.20
N ILE A 95 11.03 6.30 -5.37
CA ILE A 95 9.79 5.85 -6.02
C ILE A 95 8.56 6.36 -5.26
N THR A 96 8.55 6.24 -3.93
CA THR A 96 7.45 6.75 -3.09
C THR A 96 7.21 8.24 -3.33
N HIS A 97 8.29 9.04 -3.42
CA HIS A 97 8.18 10.47 -3.69
C HIS A 97 7.71 10.79 -5.11
N MET A 98 8.21 10.07 -6.12
CA MET A 98 7.76 10.23 -7.51
C MET A 98 6.28 9.89 -7.67
N ALA A 99 5.81 8.82 -7.01
CA ALA A 99 4.43 8.36 -7.07
C ALA A 99 3.41 9.34 -6.45
N LEU A 100 3.86 10.43 -5.82
CA LEU A 100 2.99 11.53 -5.38
C LEU A 100 2.65 12.52 -6.51
N ASP A 101 3.34 12.43 -7.64
CA ASP A 101 3.02 13.16 -8.86
C ASP A 101 2.24 12.25 -9.80
N ALA A 102 1.07 12.69 -10.26
CA ALA A 102 0.14 11.84 -11.01
C ALA A 102 0.70 11.41 -12.38
N ASP A 103 1.44 12.30 -13.06
CA ASP A 103 1.99 12.01 -14.38
C ASP A 103 3.12 10.98 -14.26
N LEU A 104 4.02 11.17 -13.27
CA LEU A 104 5.08 10.19 -12.99
C LEU A 104 4.52 8.86 -12.49
N ALA A 105 3.49 8.87 -11.64
CA ALA A 105 2.85 7.64 -11.16
C ALA A 105 2.26 6.83 -12.34
N ALA A 106 1.62 7.49 -13.31
CA ALA A 106 1.11 6.84 -14.51
C ALA A 106 2.25 6.20 -15.32
N GLU A 107 3.37 6.92 -15.54
CA GLU A 107 4.54 6.37 -16.22
C GLU A 107 5.15 5.15 -15.48
N LEU A 108 5.25 5.20 -14.16
CA LEU A 108 5.73 4.07 -13.35
C LEU A 108 4.80 2.86 -13.46
N CYS A 109 3.48 3.09 -13.50
CA CYS A 109 2.47 2.06 -13.72
C CYS A 109 2.57 1.43 -15.12
N ASP A 110 2.80 2.23 -16.16
CA ASP A 110 3.03 1.75 -17.53
C ASP A 110 4.27 0.87 -17.64
N LEU A 111 5.30 1.14 -16.82
CA LEU A 111 6.48 0.27 -16.67
C LEU A 111 6.25 -0.97 -15.79
N HIS A 112 5.01 -1.22 -15.36
CA HIS A 112 4.61 -2.38 -14.54
C HIS A 112 5.26 -2.44 -13.16
N LEU A 113 5.77 -1.29 -12.67
CA LEU A 113 6.44 -1.21 -11.39
C LEU A 113 5.57 -1.67 -10.19
N PRO A 114 4.24 -1.44 -10.14
CA PRO A 114 3.43 -1.94 -9.02
C PRO A 114 3.54 -3.46 -8.83
N GLN A 115 3.47 -4.24 -9.91
CA GLN A 115 3.58 -5.70 -9.82
C GLN A 115 4.99 -6.11 -9.37
N GLU A 116 6.03 -5.48 -9.92
CA GLU A 116 7.42 -5.77 -9.55
C GLU A 116 7.71 -5.45 -8.08
N LEU A 117 7.23 -4.30 -7.59
CA LEU A 117 7.38 -3.93 -6.18
C LEU A 117 6.70 -4.94 -5.26
N TYR A 118 5.51 -5.41 -5.66
CA TYR A 118 4.81 -6.43 -4.92
C TYR A 118 5.59 -7.75 -4.92
N ASP A 119 5.98 -8.27 -6.07
CA ASP A 119 6.65 -9.57 -6.17
C ASP A 119 7.97 -9.62 -5.38
N GLU A 120 8.78 -8.57 -5.49
CA GLU A 120 10.14 -8.54 -4.96
C GLU A 120 10.20 -8.15 -3.47
N PHE A 121 9.34 -7.23 -3.03
CA PHE A 121 9.44 -6.64 -1.69
C PHE A 121 8.25 -6.97 -0.77
N VAL A 122 7.12 -7.43 -1.31
CA VAL A 122 5.89 -7.71 -0.54
C VAL A 122 5.49 -9.19 -0.55
N ALA A 123 5.60 -9.90 -1.66
CA ALA A 123 5.27 -11.32 -1.75
C ALA A 123 6.38 -12.20 -1.18
N SER A 124 7.64 -11.80 -1.39
CA SER A 124 8.79 -12.47 -0.80
C SER A 124 8.63 -12.47 0.72
N GLU A 125 8.49 -13.66 1.32
CA GLU A 125 8.43 -13.86 2.77
C GLU A 125 9.74 -13.35 3.37
N CYS A 126 9.80 -12.04 3.60
CA CYS A 126 10.95 -11.40 4.17
C CYS A 126 10.91 -11.70 5.67
N ILE A 127 11.58 -12.81 6.00
CA ILE A 127 11.70 -13.37 7.34
C ILE A 127 11.97 -12.26 8.35
N SER A 128 11.18 -12.35 9.41
CA SER A 128 11.07 -11.51 10.60
C SER A 128 12.39 -10.98 11.14
N GLU A 129 12.29 -9.75 11.66
CA GLU A 129 13.05 -9.20 12.79
C GLU A 129 14.55 -9.50 12.84
N THR A 130 15.31 -8.42 12.70
CA THR A 130 16.53 -8.16 13.48
C THR A 130 16.29 -8.40 14.99
N SER A 131 16.22 -9.67 15.41
CA SER A 131 16.68 -10.07 16.72
C SER A 131 18.19 -9.96 16.68
N VAL A 132 18.71 -8.90 17.28
CA VAL A 132 20.09 -8.80 17.72
C VAL A 132 20.32 -9.94 18.72
N SER A 133 20.68 -11.15 18.26
CA SER A 133 21.58 -12.07 18.95
C SER A 133 21.77 -13.39 18.19
N SER A 134 23.01 -13.87 18.28
CA SER A 134 23.51 -15.26 18.13
C SER A 134 23.49 -15.94 16.76
N VAL A 135 24.71 -16.03 16.22
CA VAL A 135 25.26 -17.10 15.37
C VAL A 135 24.75 -18.48 15.79
N VAL A 136 24.14 -19.22 14.85
CA VAL A 136 24.31 -20.67 14.72
C VAL A 136 24.35 -21.01 13.22
N LEU A 137 25.52 -21.49 12.79
CA LEU A 137 25.68 -22.21 11.53
C LEU A 137 25.19 -23.64 11.79
N ASP A 138 24.15 -24.10 11.11
CA ASP A 138 24.10 -25.49 10.65
C ASP A 138 23.12 -25.72 9.50
N ASP A 139 23.67 -26.35 8.46
CA ASP A 139 23.11 -27.18 7.41
C ASP A 139 21.72 -26.88 6.80
N GLY A 140 21.77 -26.29 5.61
CA GLY A 140 21.15 -26.96 4.46
C GLY A 140 19.77 -26.51 4.01
N HIS A 141 19.43 -25.21 4.03
CA HIS A 141 18.33 -24.68 3.21
C HIS A 141 18.61 -23.24 2.75
N SER A 142 18.25 -22.93 1.50
CA SER A 142 18.47 -21.65 0.81
C SER A 142 18.23 -20.43 1.70
N SER A 143 19.30 -19.79 2.14
CA SER A 143 19.20 -18.44 2.71
C SER A 143 19.14 -17.46 1.54
N LEU A 144 17.92 -17.24 1.04
CA LEU A 144 17.62 -15.98 0.36
C LEU A 144 18.04 -14.86 1.32
N VAL A 145 18.79 -13.88 0.81
CA VAL A 145 19.18 -12.73 1.61
C VAL A 145 17.91 -11.95 1.96
N ALA A 146 17.46 -12.06 3.22
CA ALA A 146 16.30 -11.31 3.68
C ALA A 146 16.61 -9.80 3.61
N LEU A 147 15.78 -9.07 2.87
CA LEU A 147 15.84 -7.62 2.83
C LEU A 147 15.41 -7.04 4.20
N PRO A 148 15.86 -5.84 4.57
CA PRO A 148 15.37 -5.19 5.79
C PRO A 148 13.86 -4.97 5.72
N GLN A 149 13.14 -5.16 6.84
CA GLN A 149 11.70 -4.86 6.94
C GLN A 149 11.34 -3.44 6.47
N SER A 150 12.27 -2.49 6.62
CA SER A 150 12.10 -1.13 6.11
C SER A 150 11.87 -1.08 4.59
N CYS A 151 12.42 -2.02 3.81
CA CYS A 151 12.19 -2.08 2.36
C CYS A 151 10.76 -2.51 2.03
N ARG A 152 10.22 -3.50 2.76
CA ARG A 152 8.82 -3.92 2.63
C ARG A 152 7.85 -2.76 2.89
N LEU A 153 8.06 -2.03 4.00
CA LEU A 153 7.24 -0.87 4.34
C LEU A 153 7.31 0.22 3.26
N LEU A 154 8.52 0.55 2.78
CA LEU A 154 8.68 1.54 1.71
C LEU A 154 8.03 1.07 0.39
N ALA A 155 8.10 -0.21 0.07
CA ALA A 155 7.43 -0.77 -1.10
C ALA A 155 5.90 -0.68 -0.96
N LEU A 156 5.33 -0.99 0.22
CA LEU A 156 3.90 -0.82 0.50
C LEU A 156 3.48 0.66 0.44
N GLU A 157 4.29 1.59 0.92
CA GLU A 157 4.05 3.03 0.79
C GLU A 157 4.06 3.49 -0.69
N ALA A 158 5.03 3.00 -1.47
CA ALA A 158 5.08 3.25 -2.90
C ALA A 158 3.86 2.67 -3.61
N LEU A 159 3.48 1.42 -3.31
CA LEU A 159 2.28 0.78 -3.86
C LEU A 159 1.02 1.55 -3.52
N ARG A 160 0.86 2.02 -2.29
CA ARG A 160 -0.27 2.86 -1.89
C ARG A 160 -0.40 4.05 -2.83
N ASN A 161 0.69 4.77 -3.06
CA ASN A 161 0.67 5.95 -3.93
C ASN A 161 0.41 5.58 -5.40
N LEU A 162 1.05 4.53 -5.94
CA LEU A 162 0.89 4.09 -7.33
C LEU A 162 -0.53 3.57 -7.63
N CYS A 163 -1.19 2.99 -6.64
CA CYS A 163 -2.57 2.51 -6.75
C CYS A 163 -3.61 3.65 -6.70
N TYR A 164 -3.19 4.89 -6.46
CA TYR A 164 -4.04 6.09 -6.50
C TYR A 164 -3.99 6.76 -7.88
N THR A 165 -4.31 6.04 -8.94
CA THR A 165 -4.30 6.62 -10.30
C THR A 165 -5.72 6.61 -10.89
N GLU A 166 -6.26 7.81 -11.15
CA GLU A 166 -7.62 7.99 -11.69
C GLU A 166 -7.79 7.39 -13.10
N ALA A 167 -6.68 7.21 -13.82
CA ALA A 167 -6.65 6.66 -15.17
C ALA A 167 -6.82 5.12 -15.24
N LEU A 168 -6.88 4.43 -14.09
CA LEU A 168 -6.95 2.97 -14.05
C LEU A 168 -8.30 2.43 -14.52
N GLN A 169 -8.26 1.65 -15.60
CA GLN A 169 -9.38 0.77 -15.98
C GLN A 169 -9.32 -0.59 -15.27
N ALA A 170 -8.14 -0.98 -14.79
CA ALA A 170 -7.89 -2.19 -14.02
C ALA A 170 -6.67 -2.00 -13.09
N PRO A 171 -6.55 -2.77 -11.99
CA PRO A 171 -5.37 -2.75 -11.14
C PRO A 171 -4.11 -3.17 -11.94
N HIS A 172 -2.97 -2.51 -11.69
CA HIS A 172 -1.64 -2.97 -12.16
C HIS A 172 -1.08 -4.13 -11.32
N LEU A 173 -1.91 -4.76 -10.50
CA LEU A 173 -1.59 -5.94 -9.71
C LEU A 173 -2.33 -7.14 -10.28
N THR A 174 -1.64 -8.28 -10.33
CA THR A 174 -2.25 -9.55 -10.75
C THR A 174 -3.28 -10.03 -9.72
N ASN A 175 -4.20 -10.88 -10.17
CA ASN A 175 -5.18 -11.49 -9.28
C ASN A 175 -4.53 -12.25 -8.10
N GLY A 176 -3.41 -12.93 -8.36
CA GLY A 176 -2.65 -13.62 -7.31
C GLY A 176 -2.10 -12.64 -6.25
N ALA A 177 -1.59 -11.49 -6.68
CA ALA A 177 -1.13 -10.44 -5.77
C ALA A 177 -2.28 -9.86 -4.94
N LEU A 178 -3.43 -9.59 -5.55
CA LEU A 178 -4.62 -9.11 -4.84
C LEU A 178 -5.14 -10.13 -3.82
N ASP A 179 -5.18 -11.42 -4.19
CA ASP A 179 -5.62 -12.48 -3.29
C ASP A 179 -4.70 -12.64 -2.08
N ASP A 180 -3.40 -12.46 -2.29
CA ASP A 180 -2.39 -12.48 -1.25
C ASP A 180 -2.46 -11.26 -0.32
N LEU A 181 -2.62 -10.05 -0.87
CA LEU A 181 -2.85 -8.85 -0.09
C LEU A 181 -4.13 -8.97 0.76
N TRP A 182 -5.20 -9.56 0.23
CA TRP A 182 -6.42 -9.83 1.01
C TRP A 182 -6.15 -10.75 2.19
N ARG A 183 -5.38 -11.81 1.97
CA ARG A 183 -4.99 -12.72 3.05
C ARG A 183 -4.17 -12.00 4.12
N GLN A 184 -3.15 -11.24 3.72
CA GLN A 184 -2.34 -10.45 4.66
C GLN A 184 -3.16 -9.38 5.41
N LEU A 185 -4.14 -8.77 4.75
CA LEU A 185 -5.07 -7.79 5.31
C LEU A 185 -6.05 -8.39 6.31
N LEU A 186 -6.38 -9.68 6.20
CA LEU A 186 -7.39 -10.33 7.04
C LEU A 186 -6.76 -11.18 8.16
N GLU A 187 -5.51 -11.61 8.00
CA GLU A 187 -4.78 -12.37 9.01
C GLU A 187 -4.21 -11.47 10.12
N ALA A 188 -4.26 -11.95 11.37
CA ALA A 188 -3.84 -11.20 12.56
C ALA A 188 -2.33 -11.19 12.81
N THR A 189 -1.55 -11.83 11.94
CA THR A 189 -0.10 -12.05 12.09
C THR A 189 0.74 -10.90 11.56
N SER A 190 0.19 -10.08 10.65
CA SER A 190 0.90 -8.96 10.03
C SER A 190 1.08 -7.79 11.01
N PRO A 191 2.24 -7.10 11.00
CA PRO A 191 2.45 -5.88 11.78
C PRO A 191 1.40 -4.81 11.46
N ALA A 192 0.92 -4.09 12.48
CA ALA A 192 -0.17 -3.11 12.33
C ALA A 192 0.10 -2.06 11.23
N THR A 193 1.33 -1.57 11.11
CA THR A 193 1.71 -0.61 10.06
C THR A 193 1.57 -1.21 8.66
N GLU A 194 1.94 -2.48 8.48
CA GLU A 194 1.80 -3.16 7.19
C GLU A 194 0.33 -3.37 6.84
N VAL A 195 -0.48 -3.80 7.82
CA VAL A 195 -1.93 -3.95 7.64
C VAL A 195 -2.57 -2.63 7.22
N ALA A 196 -2.22 -1.52 7.88
CA ALA A 196 -2.75 -0.20 7.52
C ALA A 196 -2.36 0.19 6.09
N LEU A 197 -1.11 -0.01 5.69
CA LEU A 197 -0.67 0.29 4.32
C LEU A 197 -1.35 -0.61 3.27
N ILE A 198 -1.55 -1.89 3.57
CA ILE A 198 -2.28 -2.81 2.68
C ILE A 198 -3.75 -2.37 2.56
N ALA A 199 -4.38 -1.97 3.66
CA ALA A 199 -5.72 -1.41 3.64
C ALA A 199 -5.78 -0.13 2.79
N ASP A 200 -4.79 0.75 2.90
CA ASP A 200 -4.69 1.97 2.07
C ASP A 200 -4.51 1.64 0.58
N VAL A 201 -3.72 0.60 0.23
CA VAL A 201 -3.59 0.11 -1.15
C VAL A 201 -4.97 -0.28 -1.70
N PHE A 202 -5.72 -1.11 -0.97
CA PHE A 202 -7.08 -1.48 -1.37
C PHE A 202 -8.04 -0.28 -1.36
N CYS A 203 -7.87 0.68 -0.45
CA CYS A 203 -8.68 1.89 -0.38
C CYS A 203 -8.54 2.70 -1.68
N ASN A 204 -7.30 2.89 -2.15
CA ASN A 204 -7.01 3.59 -3.39
C ASN A 204 -7.52 2.84 -4.62
N LEU A 205 -7.30 1.52 -4.69
CA LEU A 205 -7.84 0.72 -5.79
C LEU A 205 -9.38 0.71 -5.80
N SER A 206 -10.03 0.66 -4.64
CA SER A 206 -11.51 0.60 -4.54
C SER A 206 -12.18 1.94 -4.86
N ALA A 207 -11.45 3.05 -4.78
CA ALA A 207 -11.95 4.35 -5.20
C ALA A 207 -12.27 4.40 -6.71
N HIS A 208 -11.52 3.64 -7.53
CA HIS A 208 -11.62 3.69 -8.99
C HIS A 208 -12.15 2.38 -9.61
N VAL A 209 -11.71 1.22 -9.12
CA VAL A 209 -12.00 -0.10 -9.70
C VAL A 209 -12.48 -1.12 -8.65
N PRO A 210 -13.52 -0.83 -7.85
CA PRO A 210 -13.92 -1.67 -6.70
C PRO A 210 -14.27 -3.12 -7.08
N ARG A 211 -14.79 -3.35 -8.28
CA ARG A 211 -15.15 -4.70 -8.76
C ARG A 211 -13.97 -5.55 -9.22
N ALA A 212 -12.81 -4.93 -9.48
CA ALA A 212 -11.60 -5.64 -9.88
C ALA A 212 -10.83 -6.21 -8.68
N LEU A 213 -11.26 -5.91 -7.44
CA LEU A 213 -10.52 -6.27 -6.22
C LEU A 213 -10.86 -7.66 -5.69
N HIS A 214 -11.74 -8.41 -6.36
CA HIS A 214 -12.18 -9.72 -5.89
C HIS A 214 -12.69 -9.67 -4.43
N ALA A 215 -13.43 -8.61 -4.07
CA ALA A 215 -14.01 -8.43 -2.75
C ALA A 215 -15.26 -9.32 -2.60
N GLU A 216 -15.05 -10.63 -2.58
CA GLU A 216 -16.11 -11.63 -2.45
C GLU A 216 -16.76 -11.57 -1.06
N LYS A 217 -17.94 -12.22 -0.93
CA LYS A 217 -18.73 -12.23 0.32
C LYS A 217 -17.90 -12.57 1.55
N ASP A 218 -17.06 -13.59 1.47
CA ASP A 218 -16.27 -14.06 2.61
C ASP A 218 -15.19 -13.05 3.02
N ARG A 219 -14.56 -12.37 2.06
CA ARG A 219 -13.58 -11.30 2.30
C ARG A 219 -14.22 -10.07 2.92
N LEU A 220 -15.39 -9.66 2.41
CA LEU A 220 -16.14 -8.53 2.95
C LEU A 220 -16.65 -8.80 4.38
N THR A 221 -17.15 -10.01 4.62
CA THR A 221 -17.56 -10.45 5.97
C THR A 221 -16.38 -10.45 6.93
N ALA A 222 -15.23 -11.00 6.51
CA ALA A 222 -14.01 -11.03 7.30
C ALA A 222 -13.44 -9.63 7.55
N LEU A 223 -13.46 -8.75 6.55
CA LEU A 223 -13.04 -7.34 6.66
C LEU A 223 -13.85 -6.63 7.74
N LEU A 224 -15.18 -6.77 7.70
CA LEU A 224 -16.07 -6.16 8.67
C LEU A 224 -15.87 -6.75 10.08
N ALA A 225 -15.71 -8.07 10.18
CA ALA A 225 -15.41 -8.72 11.45
C ALA A 225 -14.08 -8.22 12.04
N ARG A 226 -13.05 -8.04 11.20
CA ARG A 226 -11.77 -7.44 11.60
C ARG A 226 -11.98 -6.00 12.04
N LEU A 227 -12.67 -5.18 11.25
CA LEU A 227 -12.95 -3.77 11.55
C LEU A 227 -13.60 -3.60 12.93
N VAL A 228 -14.63 -4.40 13.24
CA VAL A 228 -15.34 -4.28 14.54
C VAL A 228 -14.49 -4.75 15.73
N ASN A 229 -13.56 -5.67 15.51
CA ASN A 229 -12.73 -6.23 16.58
C ASN A 229 -11.34 -5.55 16.71
N GLU A 230 -10.99 -4.67 15.78
CA GLU A 230 -9.69 -4.01 15.74
C GLU A 230 -9.56 -3.00 16.90
N LYS A 231 -8.38 -3.00 17.52
CA LYS A 231 -8.04 -2.13 18.65
C LYS A 231 -6.94 -1.13 18.31
N ASN A 232 -6.16 -1.40 17.27
CA ASN A 232 -5.17 -0.47 16.79
C ASN A 232 -5.86 0.64 15.98
N GLU A 233 -5.79 1.87 16.47
CA GLU A 233 -6.47 3.03 15.88
C GLU A 233 -6.06 3.30 14.43
N GLN A 234 -4.77 3.15 14.09
CA GLN A 234 -4.29 3.33 12.72
C GLN A 234 -4.91 2.30 11.77
N VAL A 235 -4.93 1.02 12.17
CA VAL A 235 -5.55 -0.04 11.36
C VAL A 235 -7.05 0.19 11.27
N LEU A 236 -7.69 0.60 12.35
CA LEU A 236 -9.13 0.86 12.41
C LEU A 236 -9.55 1.96 11.43
N ILE A 237 -8.78 3.05 11.34
CA ILE A 237 -8.99 4.12 10.35
C ILE A 237 -8.87 3.56 8.93
N ALA A 238 -7.75 2.88 8.62
CA ALA A 238 -7.51 2.38 7.27
C ALA A 238 -8.55 1.33 6.81
N LEU A 239 -8.96 0.43 7.69
CA LEU A 239 -10.04 -0.52 7.43
C LEU A 239 -11.40 0.17 7.24
N SER A 240 -11.66 1.24 8.00
CA SER A 240 -12.89 2.03 7.86
C SER A 240 -12.94 2.72 6.51
N ASP A 241 -11.84 3.34 6.07
CA ASP A 241 -11.76 4.01 4.77
C ASP A 241 -11.94 3.02 3.60
N LEU A 242 -11.32 1.85 3.69
CA LEU A 242 -11.56 0.77 2.74
C LEU A 242 -13.03 0.33 2.71
N ALA A 243 -13.63 0.11 3.88
CA ALA A 243 -15.04 -0.29 3.97
C ALA A 243 -15.97 0.79 3.37
N VAL A 244 -15.69 2.07 3.60
CA VAL A 244 -16.43 3.21 3.02
C VAL A 244 -16.39 3.16 1.50
N ASN A 245 -15.21 2.98 0.89
CA ASN A 245 -15.06 2.94 -0.55
C ASN A 245 -15.75 1.72 -1.17
N LEU A 246 -15.61 0.54 -0.56
CA LEU A 246 -16.30 -0.66 -1.00
C LEU A 246 -17.83 -0.51 -0.88
N ALA A 247 -18.32 0.10 0.20
CA ALA A 247 -19.75 0.33 0.41
C ALA A 247 -20.39 1.30 -0.59
N ARG A 248 -19.61 1.98 -1.45
CA ARG A 248 -20.18 2.72 -2.58
C ARG A 248 -20.83 1.81 -3.62
N ASP A 249 -20.42 0.53 -3.71
CA ASP A 249 -21.12 -0.46 -4.51
C ASP A 249 -22.28 -1.07 -3.70
N ASN A 250 -23.49 -1.00 -4.25
CA ASN A 250 -24.71 -1.50 -3.59
C ASN A 250 -24.63 -2.99 -3.24
N HIS A 251 -23.96 -3.81 -4.05
CA HIS A 251 -23.81 -5.24 -3.77
C HIS A 251 -22.98 -5.47 -2.51
N PHE A 252 -21.86 -4.75 -2.38
CA PHE A 252 -20.99 -4.84 -1.20
C PHE A 252 -21.68 -4.26 0.04
N SER A 253 -22.43 -3.17 -0.12
CA SER A 253 -23.26 -2.61 0.96
C SER A 253 -24.24 -3.63 1.56
N VAL A 254 -24.95 -4.38 0.72
CA VAL A 254 -25.87 -5.43 1.20
C VAL A 254 -25.13 -6.52 1.96
N ILE A 255 -23.95 -6.93 1.48
CA ILE A 255 -23.12 -7.92 2.18
C ILE A 255 -22.69 -7.41 3.56
N PHE A 256 -22.22 -6.17 3.67
CA PHE A 256 -21.86 -5.56 4.95
C PHE A 256 -23.05 -5.48 5.91
N LEU A 257 -24.24 -5.12 5.43
CA LEU A 257 -25.46 -5.10 6.26
C LEU A 257 -25.80 -6.49 6.81
N CYS A 258 -25.79 -7.51 5.95
CA CYS A 258 -26.05 -8.88 6.38
C CYS A 258 -25.02 -9.37 7.40
N ALA A 259 -23.72 -9.09 7.16
CA ALA A 259 -22.66 -9.50 8.07
C ALA A 259 -22.73 -8.78 9.43
N LEU A 260 -23.12 -7.50 9.47
CA LEU A 260 -23.40 -6.79 10.73
C LEU A 260 -24.59 -7.38 11.48
N GLU A 261 -25.66 -7.73 10.76
CA GLU A 261 -26.89 -8.29 11.33
C GLU A 261 -26.67 -9.71 11.88
N GLU A 262 -25.87 -10.53 11.21
CA GLU A 262 -25.51 -11.88 11.69
C GLU A 262 -24.51 -11.86 12.86
N GLY A 263 -23.74 -10.77 13.00
CA GLY A 263 -22.67 -10.65 13.99
C GLY A 263 -22.94 -9.62 15.08
N SER A 264 -22.24 -8.49 15.00
CA SER A 264 -22.07 -7.52 16.09
C SER A 264 -23.31 -6.66 16.37
N ALA A 265 -24.29 -6.61 15.47
CA ALA A 265 -25.42 -5.69 15.54
C ALA A 265 -26.77 -6.30 15.10
N PRO A 266 -27.21 -7.40 15.74
CA PRO A 266 -28.42 -8.11 15.33
C PRO A 266 -29.66 -7.22 15.36
N GLY A 267 -30.35 -7.16 14.23
CA GLY A 267 -31.58 -6.38 14.01
C GLY A 267 -31.40 -4.85 13.97
N ARG A 268 -30.18 -4.31 14.13
CA ARG A 268 -29.93 -2.85 14.13
C ARG A 268 -28.55 -2.42 13.59
N PRO A 269 -28.11 -2.90 12.42
CA PRO A 269 -26.76 -2.64 11.90
C PRO A 269 -26.43 -1.14 11.73
N ILE A 270 -27.36 -0.34 11.20
CA ILE A 270 -27.15 1.11 10.97
C ILE A 270 -27.06 1.89 12.29
N LEU A 271 -27.94 1.61 13.25
CA LEU A 271 -27.91 2.29 14.56
C LEU A 271 -26.62 1.97 15.31
N TYR A 272 -26.15 0.73 15.23
CA TYR A 272 -24.87 0.33 15.82
C TYR A 272 -23.70 1.15 15.26
N LEU A 273 -23.59 1.29 13.93
CA LEU A 273 -22.51 2.08 13.33
C LEU A 273 -22.61 3.57 13.67
N ARG A 274 -23.82 4.14 13.71
CA ARG A 274 -24.04 5.52 14.14
C ARG A 274 -23.58 5.74 15.58
N ASP A 275 -24.06 4.90 16.50
CA ASP A 275 -23.72 5.01 17.92
C ASP A 275 -22.21 4.83 18.12
N TRP A 276 -21.56 3.97 17.31
CA TRP A 276 -20.12 3.82 17.30
C TRP A 276 -19.39 5.07 16.79
N ALA A 277 -19.85 5.68 15.69
CA ALA A 277 -19.30 6.93 15.18
C ALA A 277 -19.41 8.07 16.22
N GLU A 278 -20.58 8.19 16.87
CA GLU A 278 -20.82 9.19 17.92
C GLU A 278 -19.92 8.99 19.15
N ALA A 279 -19.67 7.73 19.54
CA ALA A 279 -18.80 7.38 20.66
C ALA A 279 -17.30 7.56 20.34
N THR A 280 -16.93 7.57 19.06
CA THR A 280 -15.53 7.66 18.62
C THR A 280 -14.99 9.07 18.83
N THR A 281 -13.83 9.22 19.47
CA THR A 281 -13.21 10.53 19.74
C THR A 281 -12.39 11.07 18.57
N ASP A 282 -11.74 10.19 17.82
CA ASP A 282 -10.97 10.59 16.64
C ASP A 282 -11.88 11.12 15.53
N LEU A 283 -11.52 12.28 14.99
CA LEU A 283 -12.34 12.98 14.00
C LEU A 283 -12.30 12.31 12.63
N GLY A 284 -11.16 11.73 12.25
CA GLY A 284 -10.99 11.02 10.99
C GLY A 284 -11.85 9.76 10.98
N LEU A 285 -11.65 8.90 11.97
CA LEU A 285 -12.42 7.67 12.14
C LEU A 285 -13.92 7.93 12.28
N ARG A 286 -14.32 8.95 13.06
CA ARG A 286 -15.74 9.35 13.15
C ARG A 286 -16.31 9.71 11.78
N SER A 287 -15.56 10.47 10.98
CA SER A 287 -15.98 10.84 9.62
C SER A 287 -16.12 9.61 8.73
N SER A 288 -15.16 8.69 8.76
CA SER A 288 -15.20 7.45 7.96
C SER A 288 -16.35 6.55 8.39
N LEU A 289 -16.58 6.33 9.69
CA LEU A 289 -17.72 5.56 10.19
C LEU A 289 -19.07 6.24 9.86
N GLY A 290 -19.14 7.57 9.91
CA GLY A 290 -20.30 8.33 9.47
C GLY A 290 -20.60 8.15 7.98
N ALA A 291 -19.57 8.23 7.13
CA ALA A 291 -19.67 7.98 5.70
C ALA A 291 -20.07 6.54 5.38
N LEU A 292 -19.53 5.55 6.11
CA LEU A 292 -19.92 4.15 5.99
C LEU A 292 -21.40 3.97 6.32
N THR A 293 -21.83 4.52 7.46
CA THR A 293 -23.24 4.49 7.90
C THR A 293 -24.16 5.09 6.83
N HIS A 294 -23.75 6.21 6.24
CA HIS A 294 -24.48 6.86 5.15
C HIS A 294 -24.57 5.96 3.91
N ASN A 295 -23.44 5.43 3.41
CA ASN A 295 -23.41 4.58 2.21
C ASN A 295 -24.31 3.35 2.39
N LEU A 296 -24.22 2.67 3.54
CA LEU A 296 -25.04 1.50 3.83
C LEU A 296 -26.54 1.86 3.90
N ALA A 297 -26.90 3.00 4.50
CA ALA A 297 -28.30 3.46 4.60
C ALA A 297 -28.93 3.81 3.24
N TRP A 298 -28.13 4.15 2.22
CA TRP A 298 -28.61 4.60 0.92
C TRP A 298 -28.68 3.51 -0.17
N SER A 299 -28.19 2.30 0.11
CA SER A 299 -27.85 1.27 -0.89
C SER A 299 -29.02 0.53 -1.59
N ASP A 300 -30.30 0.63 -1.16
CA ASP A 300 -31.45 0.12 -1.94
C ASP A 300 -32.81 0.70 -1.52
N VAL A 301 -33.80 0.73 -2.44
CA VAL A 301 -35.22 1.03 -2.20
C VAL A 301 -35.88 -0.03 -1.31
N SER A 302 -35.49 -1.31 -1.44
CA SER A 302 -35.95 -2.37 -0.52
C SER A 302 -35.36 -2.20 0.88
N THR A 303 -34.08 -1.77 0.96
CA THR A 303 -33.44 -1.37 2.22
C THR A 303 -34.07 -0.09 2.78
N LYS A 304 -34.52 0.86 1.96
CA LYS A 304 -35.35 2.00 2.40
C LYS A 304 -36.68 1.54 2.98
N ILE A 305 -37.36 0.55 2.39
CA ILE A 305 -38.61 -0.02 2.94
C ILE A 305 -38.34 -0.80 4.24
N ALA A 306 -37.22 -1.51 4.35
CA ALA A 306 -36.80 -2.18 5.58
C ALA A 306 -36.39 -1.18 6.67
N LEU A 307 -35.65 -0.11 6.34
CA LEU A 307 -35.27 0.99 7.23
C LEU A 307 -36.47 1.82 7.70
N GLN A 308 -37.45 2.04 6.82
CA GLN A 308 -38.74 2.66 7.19
C GLN A 308 -39.55 1.75 8.12
N LYS A 309 -39.46 0.42 7.99
CA LYS A 309 -40.07 -0.55 8.92
C LYS A 309 -39.29 -0.73 10.23
N LEU A 310 -37.98 -0.46 10.23
CA LEU A 310 -37.06 -0.59 11.38
C LEU A 310 -36.85 0.72 12.17
N GLY A 311 -37.64 1.78 11.90
CA GLY A 311 -37.66 2.98 12.75
C GLY A 311 -36.57 4.02 12.49
N ALA A 312 -35.87 3.97 11.34
CA ALA A 312 -34.85 4.96 10.97
C ALA A 312 -35.42 6.31 10.43
N SER A 313 -36.71 6.58 10.66
CA SER A 313 -37.39 7.83 10.25
C SER A 313 -36.73 9.10 10.80
N ALA A 314 -36.08 9.02 11.97
CA ALA A 314 -35.39 10.17 12.57
C ALA A 314 -34.02 10.47 11.93
N PHE A 315 -33.43 9.55 11.16
CA PHE A 315 -32.12 9.73 10.54
C PHE A 315 -32.18 10.70 9.34
N LEU A 316 -33.33 10.79 8.67
CA LEU A 316 -33.50 11.67 7.50
C LEU A 316 -33.71 13.14 7.87
N GLU A 317 -34.09 13.46 9.11
CA GLU A 317 -34.27 14.86 9.53
C GLU A 317 -32.95 15.61 9.80
N VAL A 318 -31.83 14.88 9.95
CA VAL A 318 -30.52 15.47 10.29
C VAL A 318 -29.69 15.83 9.05
N PHE A 319 -30.05 15.33 7.87
CA PHE A 319 -29.33 15.57 6.60
C PHE A 319 -30.08 16.50 5.62
N VAL A 320 -31.12 17.20 6.09
CA VAL A 320 -31.82 18.28 5.33
C VAL A 320 -31.35 19.64 5.79
#